data_AF-A0A3C8CA99-F1
#
_entry.id   AF-A0A3C8CA99-F1
#
_cell.length_a   1.000
_cell.length_b   1.000
_cell.length_c   1.000
_cell.angle_alpha   90.00
_cell.angle_beta   90.00
_cell.angle_gamma   90.00
#
_symmetry.space_group_name_H-M   'P 1'
#
loop_
_entity.id
_entity.type
_entity.pdbx_description
1 polymer ?
#
loop_
_entity_poly.entity_id
_entity_poly.type
_entity_poly.pdbx_seq_one_letter_code
_entity_poly.pdbx_strand_id
1 'polypeptide(L)'
;NFSFPPVEGEVILHHLEAKDIFVGLGSACSAQSREPSKILMGIGLSEEQARCSLRISFSHNNTTDEIDRFLEAFAEAYRALYPTFLQKADHR
;
A
#
# COMPACT_ATOMS: atom_id res chain seq x y z
N ASN A 1 7.82 2.90 -5.26
CA ASN A 1 6.36 3.01 -5.04
C ASN A 1 5.75 1.80 -5.70
N PHE A 2 4.92 1.05 -4.98
CA PHE A 2 4.40 -0.24 -5.44
C PHE A 2 2.88 -0.19 -5.39
N SER A 3 2.21 -0.83 -6.35
CA SER A 3 0.75 -0.88 -6.39
C SER A 3 0.31 -2.33 -6.26
N PHE A 4 -0.71 -2.57 -5.42
CA PHE A 4 -1.21 -3.91 -5.13
C PHE A 4 -2.73 -4.04 -5.33
N PRO A 5 -3.26 -3.81 -6.55
CA PRO A 5 -4.69 -4.01 -6.80
C PRO A 5 -5.11 -5.47 -6.56
N PRO A 6 -6.33 -5.71 -6.03
CA PRO A 6 -7.40 -4.74 -5.79
C PRO A 6 -7.40 -4.13 -4.37
N VAL A 7 -6.36 -4.39 -3.57
CA VAL A 7 -6.36 -4.01 -2.15
C VAL A 7 -5.93 -2.56 -1.98
N GLU A 8 -6.78 -1.75 -1.34
CA GLU A 8 -6.50 -0.34 -1.09
C GLU A 8 -5.28 -0.16 -0.16
N GLY A 9 -4.37 0.74 -0.55
CA GLY A 9 -3.09 0.93 0.15
C GLY A 9 -3.26 1.39 1.60
N GLU A 10 -4.27 2.22 1.87
CA GLU A 10 -4.60 2.72 3.22
C GLU A 10 -4.95 1.58 4.19
N VAL A 11 -5.64 0.54 3.72
CA VAL A 11 -6.01 -0.61 4.56
C VAL A 11 -4.79 -1.45 4.90
N ILE A 12 -3.90 -1.69 3.94
CA ILE A 12 -2.63 -2.39 4.19
C ILE A 12 -1.76 -1.56 5.14
N LEU A 13 -1.70 -0.23 4.95
CA LEU A 13 -0.94 0.67 5.83
C LEU A 13 -1.37 0.50 7.29
N HIS A 14 -2.67 0.51 7.58
CA HIS A 14 -3.14 0.34 8.96
C HIS A 14 -2.87 -1.06 9.52
N HIS A 15 -2.88 -2.11 8.69
CA HIS A 15 -2.46 -3.44 9.12
C HIS A 15 -0.98 -3.52 9.48
N LEU A 16 -0.12 -2.84 8.72
CA LEU A 16 1.30 -2.76 9.00
C LEU A 16 1.59 -1.90 10.24
N GLU A 17 0.88 -0.78 10.39
CA GLU A 17 0.99 0.12 11.55
C GLU A 17 0.66 -0.62 12.86
N ALA A 18 -0.35 -1.49 12.86
CA ALA A 18 -0.67 -2.35 14.00
C ALA A 18 0.43 -3.37 14.38
N LYS A 19 1.42 -3.57 13.50
CA LYS A 19 2.59 -4.43 13.70
C LYS A 19 3.89 -3.61 13.89
N ASP A 20 3.77 -2.32 14.18
CA ASP A 20 4.86 -1.34 14.33
C ASP A 20 5.70 -1.14 13.04
N ILE A 21 5.07 -1.26 11.88
CA ILE A 21 5.70 -1.10 10.57
C ILE A 21 5.10 0.11 9.86
N PHE A 22 5.91 1.14 9.61
CA PHE A 22 5.45 2.41 9.06
C PHE A 22 5.81 2.56 7.59
N VAL A 23 4.80 2.84 6.77
CA VAL A 23 4.90 3.04 5.32
C VAL A 23 4.10 4.27 4.91
N GLY A 24 4.31 4.79 3.70
CA GLY A 24 3.54 5.92 3.17
C GLY A 24 2.55 5.52 2.09
N LEU A 25 1.66 6.44 1.71
CA LEU A 25 0.74 6.30 0.57
C LEU A 25 1.12 7.26 -0.56
N GLY A 26 0.83 6.85 -1.79
CA GLY A 26 0.87 7.72 -2.97
C GLY A 26 2.18 8.50 -3.15
N SER A 27 2.08 9.73 -3.67
CA SER A 27 3.17 10.70 -3.66
C SER A 27 3.26 11.40 -2.30
N ALA A 28 4.44 11.93 -1.97
CA ALA A 28 4.67 12.64 -0.70
C ALA A 28 3.62 13.74 -0.45
N CYS A 29 3.22 14.46 -1.50
CA CYS A 29 2.25 15.55 -1.41
C CYS A 29 0.79 15.08 -1.25
N SER A 30 0.48 13.85 -1.67
CA SER A 30 -0.87 13.29 -1.53
C SER A 30 -1.08 12.52 -0.22
N ALA A 31 -0.07 12.41 0.64
CA ALA A 31 -0.12 11.57 1.85
C ALA A 31 -1.22 11.95 2.86
N GLN A 32 -1.80 13.15 2.78
CA GLN A 32 -2.91 13.61 3.63
C GLN A 32 -4.27 13.68 2.91
N SER A 33 -4.32 13.27 1.64
CA SER A 33 -5.54 13.30 0.82
C SER A 33 -6.14 11.90 0.73
N ARG A 34 -7.47 11.80 0.87
CA ARG A 34 -8.22 10.56 0.56
C ARG A 34 -8.32 10.27 -0.95
N GLU A 35 -7.94 11.25 -1.76
CA GLU A 35 -7.95 11.12 -3.22
C GLU A 35 -6.71 10.38 -3.74
N PRO A 36 -6.86 9.53 -4.77
CA PRO A 36 -5.74 8.89 -5.46
C PRO A 36 -4.69 9.90 -5.90
N SER A 37 -3.42 9.50 -5.86
CA SER A 37 -2.32 10.41 -6.15
C SER A 37 -2.37 10.91 -7.59
N LYS A 38 -2.63 12.21 -7.76
CA LYS A 38 -2.58 12.91 -9.07
C LYS A 38 -1.24 12.75 -9.78
N ILE A 39 -0.15 12.59 -9.02
CA ILE A 39 1.18 12.37 -9.58
C ILE A 39 1.27 10.96 -10.17
N LEU A 40 0.82 9.94 -9.44
CA LEU A 40 0.81 8.56 -9.94
C LEU A 40 -0.08 8.42 -11.18
N MET A 41 -1.25 9.07 -11.19
CA MET A 41 -2.11 9.11 -12.37
C MET A 41 -1.47 9.88 -13.53
N GLY A 42 -0.78 11.00 -13.25
CA GLY A 42 -0.08 11.79 -14.25
C GLY A 42 1.08 11.04 -14.94
N ILE A 43 1.65 10.03 -14.30
CA ILE A 43 2.67 9.15 -14.91
C ILE A 43 2.07 7.87 -15.53
N GLY A 44 0.75 7.77 -15.64
CA GLY A 44 0.05 6.73 -16.39
C GLY A 44 -0.54 5.58 -15.57
N LEU A 45 -0.54 5.65 -14.22
CA LEU A 45 -1.27 4.67 -13.41
C LEU A 45 -2.78 4.93 -13.49
N SER A 46 -3.58 3.87 -13.49
CA SER A 46 -5.03 4.00 -13.32
C SER A 46 -5.37 4.54 -11.94
N GLU A 47 -6.60 5.03 -11.77
CA GLU A 47 -7.09 5.47 -10.45
C GLU A 47 -7.02 4.35 -9.41
N GLU A 48 -7.37 3.11 -9.82
CA GLU A 48 -7.27 1.92 -8.97
C GLU A 48 -5.82 1.65 -8.56
N GLN A 49 -4.89 1.64 -9.51
CA GLN A 49 -3.46 1.44 -9.21
C GLN A 49 -2.93 2.53 -8.26
N ALA A 50 -3.30 3.79 -8.50
CA ALA A 50 -2.92 4.90 -7.64
C ALA A 50 -3.52 4.78 -6.22
N ARG A 51 -4.76 4.29 -6.09
CA ARG A 51 -5.43 4.02 -4.81
C ARG A 51 -4.84 2.83 -4.06
N CYS A 52 -4.39 1.81 -4.79
CA CYS A 52 -3.75 0.62 -4.24
C CYS A 52 -2.24 0.79 -4.05
N SER A 53 -1.74 2.03 -4.04
CA SER A 53 -0.31 2.32 -3.97
C SER A 53 0.22 2.44 -2.54
N LEU A 54 1.42 1.91 -2.33
CA LEU A 54 2.20 1.93 -1.10
C LEU A 54 3.62 2.41 -1.39
N ARG A 55 4.06 3.39 -0.61
CA ARG A 55 5.42 3.93 -0.64
C ARG A 55 6.23 3.35 0.51
N ILE A 56 7.08 2.40 0.17
CA ILE A 56 8.07 1.80 1.07
C ILE A 56 9.40 2.53 0.84
N SER A 57 9.97 3.09 1.90
CA SER A 57 11.22 3.85 1.89
C SER A 57 12.18 3.25 2.90
N PHE A 58 13.45 3.12 2.50
CA PHE A 58 14.50 2.56 3.35
C PHE A 58 15.56 3.62 3.66
N SER A 59 16.36 3.35 4.69
CA SER A 59 17.50 4.13 5.12
C SER A 59 18.67 3.20 5.48
N HIS A 60 19.85 3.77 5.70
CA HIS A 60 21.05 3.04 6.15
C HIS A 60 20.88 2.37 7.53
N ASN A 61 19.85 2.74 8.28
CA ASN A 61 19.56 2.15 9.59
C ASN A 61 18.70 0.90 9.49
N ASN A 62 18.14 0.59 8.32
CA ASN A 62 17.32 -0.60 8.17
C ASN A 62 18.16 -1.87 8.09
N THR A 63 17.64 -2.96 8.65
CA THR A 63 18.28 -4.27 8.62
C THR A 63 17.56 -5.25 7.70
N THR A 64 18.24 -6.32 7.28
CA THR A 64 17.60 -7.40 6.52
C THR A 64 16.48 -8.06 7.33
N ASP A 65 16.66 -8.26 8.64
CA ASP A 65 15.64 -8.81 9.52
C ASP A 65 14.37 -7.95 9.56
N GLU A 66 14.50 -6.62 9.53
CA GLU A 66 13.35 -5.70 9.44
C GLU A 66 12.62 -5.83 8.09
N ILE A 67 13.37 -6.04 7.01
CA ILE A 67 12.80 -6.28 5.68
C ILE A 67 12.05 -7.61 5.67
N ASP A 68 12.60 -8.66 6.25
CA ASP A 68 11.95 -9.97 6.33
C ASP A 68 10.65 -9.88 7.15
N ARG A 69 10.69 -9.21 8.31
CA ARG A 69 9.50 -8.93 9.12
C ARG A 69 8.45 -8.12 8.34
N PHE A 70 8.87 -7.13 7.56
CA PHE A 70 7.98 -6.37 6.68
C PHE A 70 7.31 -7.28 5.64
N LEU A 71 8.07 -8.14 4.97
CA LEU A 71 7.55 -9.02 3.93
C LEU A 71 6.54 -10.02 4.49
N GLU A 72 6.82 -10.61 5.65
CA GLU A 72 5.90 -11.52 6.33
C GLU A 72 4.59 -10.83 6.70
N ALA A 73 4.68 -9.67 7.37
CA ALA A 73 3.53 -8.87 7.78
C ALA A 73 2.69 -8.41 6.57
N PHE A 74 3.35 -7.96 5.51
CA PHE A 74 2.70 -7.56 4.28
C PHE A 74 1.97 -8.73 3.61
N ALA A 75 2.62 -9.89 3.49
CA ALA A 75 2.03 -11.07 2.87
C ALA A 75 0.82 -11.59 3.67
N GLU A 76 0.90 -11.58 5.00
CA GLU A 76 -0.23 -11.88 5.89
C GLU A 76 -1.40 -10.92 5.65
N ALA A 77 -1.16 -9.61 5.72
CA ALA A 77 -2.17 -8.58 5.51
C ALA A 77 -2.82 -8.70 4.12
N TYR A 78 -2.02 -8.82 3.07
CA TYR A 78 -2.52 -8.91 1.70
C TYR A 78 -3.38 -10.16 1.50
N ARG A 79 -2.94 -11.34 1.98
CA ARG A 79 -3.72 -12.58 1.88
C ARG A 79 -5.06 -12.50 2.62
N ALA A 80 -5.09 -11.85 3.79
CA ALA A 80 -6.32 -11.69 4.55
C ALA A 80 -7.31 -10.72 3.87
N LEU A 81 -6.81 -9.65 3.27
CA LEU A 81 -7.65 -8.61 2.65
C LEU A 81 -8.09 -8.96 1.22
N TYR A 82 -7.25 -9.67 0.46
CA TYR A 82 -7.45 -9.91 -0.97
C TYR A 82 -8.83 -10.48 -1.33
N PRO A 83 -9.39 -11.50 -0.65
CA PRO A 83 -10.72 -12.03 -0.98
C PRO A 83 -11.84 -10.98 -0.85
N THR A 84 -11.75 -10.11 0.16
CA THR A 84 -12.73 -9.03 0.42
C THR A 84 -12.73 -7.99 -0.70
N PHE A 85 -11.56 -7.67 -1.23
CA PHE A 85 -11.43 -6.68 -2.30
C PHE A 85 -11.71 -7.25 -3.68
N LEU A 86 -11.48 -8.55 -3.91
CA LEU A 86 -11.93 -9.24 -5.11
C LEU A 86 -13.46 -9.18 -5.26
N GLN A 87 -14.20 -9.55 -4.21
CA GLN A 87 -15.67 -9.51 -4.25
C GLN A 87 -16.22 -8.10 -4.49
N LYS A 88 -15.55 -7.06 -3.98
CA LYS A 88 -15.93 -5.67 -4.22
C LYS A 88 -15.68 -5.21 -5.65
N ALA A 89 -14.67 -5.76 -6.33
CA ALA A 89 -14.37 -5.43 -7.73
C ALA A 89 -15.45 -6.00 -8.67
N ASP A 90 -15.97 -7.20 -8.38
CA ASP A 90 -17.02 -7.85 -9.18
C ASP A 90 -18.40 -7.14 -9.08
N HIS A 91 -18.57 -6.23 -8.12
CA HIS A 91 -19.82 -5.50 -7.86
C HIS A 91 -19.76 -4.00 -8.22
N ARG A 92 -18.67 -3.53 -8.84
CA ARG A 92 -18.55 -2.17 -9.40
C ARG A 92 -18.58 -2.21 -10.92
#